data_AF-A0A938J7H9-F1
#
_entry.id   AF-A0A938J7H9-F1
#
_cell.length_a   1.000
_cell.length_b   1.000
_cell.length_c   1.000
_cell.angle_alpha   90.00
_cell.angle_beta   90.00
_cell.angle_gamma   90.00
#
_symmetry.space_group_name_H-M   'P 1'
#
loop_
_entity.id
_entity.type
_entity.pdbx_description
1 polymer ?
#
loop_
_entity_poly.entity_id
_entity_poly.type
_entity_poly.pdbx_seq_one_letter_code
_entity_poly.pdbx_strand_id
1 'polypeptide(L)'
;MRASATVDRSGVATIRFRSGGAATTVTASGAVDARPPSRSTPQVRFRLVFREQPVGPNVCRPYSGPPLAWLVIACTHPDGSHWALQSWQRMLPNYGHDASGDRAVWELRLSHWTGDVGVLEIWTDWAYRGRFDHLWGRFTYRGQGVYGFSWTRRGVPLDTYGRNVFVDTLDSSYGGGWRRENSFLTHEPSGAFCYGFCPHGRPPGKGRRYRATVIGPGVTPDVMWEGAAPGPYDQGRDEAANAEQRRLLAGDGRCKIN
;
A
#
# COMPACT_ATOMS: atom_id res chain seq x y z
N MET A 1 16.25 9.08 -5.73
CA MET A 1 15.55 9.93 -6.71
C MET A 1 15.64 11.38 -6.25
N ARG A 2 15.94 12.36 -7.12
CA ARG A 2 15.83 13.80 -6.76
C ARG A 2 14.45 14.30 -7.19
N ALA A 3 13.62 14.69 -6.22
CA ALA A 3 12.32 15.30 -6.44
C ALA A 3 12.12 16.49 -5.51
N SER A 4 11.26 17.41 -5.90
CA SER A 4 10.80 18.54 -5.08
C SER A 4 9.31 18.74 -5.30
N ALA A 5 8.64 19.23 -4.27
CA ALA A 5 7.23 19.57 -4.30
C ALA A 5 7.05 20.95 -3.65
N THR A 6 6.29 21.81 -4.31
CA THR A 6 5.86 23.11 -3.77
C THR A 6 4.36 23.25 -3.95
N VAL A 7 3.68 23.86 -3.00
CA VAL A 7 2.22 24.03 -3.06
C VAL A 7 1.90 25.51 -2.86
N ASP A 8 1.12 26.07 -3.77
CA ASP A 8 0.69 27.46 -3.69
C ASP A 8 -0.55 27.65 -2.80
N ARG A 9 -0.98 28.91 -2.61
CA ARG A 9 -2.15 29.25 -1.78
C ARG A 9 -3.47 28.68 -2.29
N SER A 10 -3.55 28.32 -3.56
CA SER A 10 -4.76 27.75 -4.16
C SER A 10 -4.82 26.22 -4.00
N GLY A 11 -3.83 25.61 -3.34
CA GLY A 11 -3.74 24.17 -3.17
C GLY A 11 -3.32 23.43 -4.44
N VAL A 12 -2.56 24.08 -5.33
CA VAL A 12 -1.98 23.44 -6.52
C VAL A 12 -0.53 23.08 -6.23
N ALA A 13 -0.21 21.79 -6.35
CA ALA A 13 1.14 21.29 -6.15
C ALA A 13 1.93 21.30 -7.46
N THR A 14 3.11 21.90 -7.48
CA THR A 14 4.11 21.76 -8.55
C THR A 14 5.17 20.76 -8.11
N ILE A 15 5.27 19.65 -8.83
CA ILE A 15 6.22 18.56 -8.60
C ILE A 15 7.27 18.60 -9.69
N ARG A 16 8.55 18.64 -9.29
CA ARG A 16 9.68 18.50 -10.21
C ARG A 16 10.49 17.28 -9.86
N PHE A 17 10.79 16.44 -10.84
CA PHE A 17 11.58 15.23 -10.65
C PHE A 17 12.36 14.90 -11.93
N ARG A 18 13.29 13.95 -11.83
CA ARG A 18 13.95 13.37 -13.00
C ARG A 18 13.43 11.97 -13.27
N SER A 19 13.14 11.67 -14.53
CA SER A 19 12.78 10.34 -15.02
C SER A 19 13.51 10.05 -16.32
N GLY A 20 14.17 8.90 -16.44
CA GLY A 20 14.95 8.55 -17.63
C GLY A 20 16.04 9.58 -17.99
N GLY A 21 16.60 10.28 -17.00
CA GLY A 21 17.58 11.36 -17.20
C GLY A 21 16.98 12.74 -17.52
N ALA A 22 15.74 12.81 -17.99
CA ALA A 22 15.04 14.05 -18.31
C ALA A 22 14.39 14.68 -17.06
N ALA A 23 14.42 16.01 -16.99
CA ALA A 23 13.68 16.77 -15.98
C ALA A 23 12.21 16.89 -16.39
N THR A 24 11.31 16.57 -15.46
CA THR A 24 9.87 16.63 -15.63
C THR A 24 9.27 17.54 -14.58
N THR A 25 8.36 18.41 -15.00
CA THR A 25 7.51 19.21 -14.12
C THR A 25 6.06 18.78 -14.31
N VAL A 26 5.34 18.58 -13.22
CA VAL A 26 3.92 18.23 -13.20
C VAL A 26 3.22 19.12 -12.19
N THR A 27 2.10 19.71 -12.56
CA THR A 27 1.17 20.33 -11.61
C THR A 27 0.07 19.34 -11.25
N ALA A 28 -0.39 19.37 -10.02
CA ALA A 28 -1.41 18.47 -9.50
C ALA A 28 -2.44 19.25 -8.66
N SER A 29 -3.72 18.97 -8.89
CA SER A 29 -4.82 19.65 -8.20
C SER A 29 -6.11 18.83 -8.19
N GLY A 30 -7.13 19.34 -7.51
CA GLY A 30 -8.53 18.90 -7.63
C GLY A 30 -8.88 17.60 -6.91
N ALA A 31 -8.00 17.08 -6.06
CA ALA A 31 -8.22 15.84 -5.32
C ALA A 31 -7.65 15.92 -3.92
N VAL A 32 -8.44 15.51 -2.93
CA VAL A 32 -8.07 15.35 -1.53
C VAL A 32 -8.80 14.13 -0.97
N ASP A 33 -8.16 13.39 -0.08
CA ASP A 33 -8.73 12.22 0.61
C ASP A 33 -9.19 11.09 -0.33
N ALA A 34 -9.98 10.18 0.23
CA ALA A 34 -10.67 9.13 -0.47
C ALA A 34 -12.17 9.15 -0.16
N ARG A 35 -12.95 8.70 -1.14
CA ARG A 35 -14.36 8.36 -0.97
C ARG A 35 -14.51 6.96 -0.37
N PRO A 36 -15.58 6.72 0.42
CA PRO A 36 -16.08 5.38 0.74
C PRO A 36 -16.21 4.47 -0.50
N PRO A 37 -16.03 3.15 -0.38
CA PRO A 37 -16.27 2.21 -1.47
C PRO A 37 -17.66 2.41 -2.10
N SER A 38 -17.71 2.55 -3.43
CA SER A 38 -18.95 2.73 -4.18
C SER A 38 -18.90 2.06 -5.54
N ARG A 39 -19.97 1.33 -5.90
CA ARG A 39 -20.12 0.72 -7.24
C ARG A 39 -20.54 1.74 -8.31
N SER A 40 -21.09 2.89 -7.92
CA SER A 40 -21.65 3.88 -8.85
C SER A 40 -20.80 5.15 -8.98
N THR A 41 -20.01 5.47 -7.96
CA THR A 41 -19.25 6.71 -7.90
C THR A 41 -17.76 6.40 -8.01
N PRO A 42 -17.02 6.91 -9.01
CA PRO A 42 -15.58 6.72 -9.09
C PRO A 42 -14.84 7.33 -7.89
N GLN A 43 -13.69 6.74 -7.59
CA GLN A 43 -12.78 7.27 -6.58
C GLN A 43 -12.15 8.61 -7.01
N VAL A 44 -11.73 9.42 -6.04
CA VAL A 44 -11.04 10.69 -6.27
C VAL A 44 -9.69 10.47 -6.98
N ARG A 45 -9.34 11.35 -7.92
CA ARG A 45 -8.06 11.33 -8.66
C ARG A 45 -7.57 12.74 -8.92
N PHE A 46 -6.26 12.94 -8.93
CA PHE A 46 -5.67 14.23 -9.33
C PHE A 46 -5.99 14.58 -10.78
N ARG A 47 -6.13 15.88 -11.03
CA ARG A 47 -5.87 16.45 -12.34
C ARG A 47 -4.37 16.72 -12.43
N LEU A 48 -3.71 16.13 -13.41
CA LEU A 48 -2.28 16.29 -13.64
C LEU A 48 -2.03 17.01 -14.98
N VAL A 49 -1.20 18.04 -14.97
CA VAL A 49 -0.74 18.71 -16.19
C VAL A 49 0.78 18.63 -16.26
N PHE A 50 1.28 18.05 -17.35
CA PHE A 50 2.70 17.82 -17.56
C PHE A 50 3.33 19.00 -18.30
N ARG A 51 4.59 19.31 -17.96
CA ARG A 51 5.39 20.40 -18.56
C ARG A 51 4.79 21.80 -18.37
N GLU A 52 3.99 21.98 -17.32
CA GLU A 52 3.41 23.27 -16.96
C GLU A 52 4.38 24.11 -16.13
N GLN A 53 4.23 25.43 -16.22
CA GLN A 53 4.94 26.38 -15.35
C GLN A 53 4.41 26.31 -13.91
N PRO A 54 5.20 26.68 -12.91
CA PRO A 54 4.74 26.76 -11.52
C PRO A 54 3.57 27.73 -11.39
N VAL A 55 2.57 27.34 -10.61
CA VAL A 55 1.31 28.09 -10.47
C VAL A 55 1.43 29.26 -9.48
N GLY A 56 2.38 29.19 -8.53
CA GLY A 56 2.64 30.27 -7.57
C GLY A 56 3.77 29.97 -6.58
N PRO A 57 4.04 30.88 -5.62
CA PRO A 57 5.04 30.66 -4.59
C PRO A 57 4.62 29.57 -3.60
N ASN A 58 5.60 28.83 -3.08
CA ASN A 58 5.36 27.81 -2.06
C ASN A 58 4.88 28.45 -0.74
N VAL A 59 3.74 27.99 -0.22
CA VAL A 59 3.23 28.38 1.11
C VAL A 59 3.19 27.24 2.11
N CYS A 60 3.59 26.05 1.67
CA CYS A 60 3.65 24.86 2.50
C CYS A 60 4.65 25.05 3.65
N ARG A 61 4.21 24.64 4.85
CA ARG A 61 5.01 24.58 6.07
C ARG A 61 5.66 23.20 6.23
N PRO A 62 6.63 23.05 7.15
CA PRO A 62 7.14 21.72 7.51
C PRO A 62 6.01 20.74 7.80
N TYR A 63 6.17 19.51 7.33
CA TYR A 63 5.17 18.46 7.50
C TYR A 63 4.91 18.17 8.98
N SER A 64 3.63 18.06 9.33
CA SER A 64 3.16 17.87 10.70
C SER A 64 2.20 16.69 10.85
N GLY A 65 2.05 15.86 9.80
CA GLY A 65 1.18 14.70 9.81
C GLY A 65 1.87 13.44 10.36
N PRO A 66 1.21 12.27 10.30
CA PRO A 66 1.76 11.01 10.79
C PRO A 66 3.02 10.56 10.01
N PRO A 67 3.88 9.71 10.58
CA PRO A 67 5.01 9.14 9.85
C PRO A 67 4.58 8.44 8.56
N LEU A 68 5.30 8.69 7.48
CA LEU A 68 5.05 8.08 6.18
C LEU A 68 6.20 7.15 5.80
N ALA A 69 5.87 5.93 5.41
CA ALA A 69 6.83 5.03 4.78
C ALA A 69 7.23 5.56 3.41
N TRP A 70 8.41 5.17 2.91
CA TRP A 70 8.85 5.50 1.55
C TRP A 70 8.94 7.01 1.25
N LEU A 71 8.99 7.85 2.29
CA LEU A 71 8.90 9.30 2.16
C LEU A 71 10.07 9.88 1.37
N VAL A 72 9.74 10.71 0.37
CA VAL A 72 10.70 11.55 -0.36
C VAL A 72 10.61 12.99 0.12
N ILE A 73 9.39 13.54 0.14
CA ILE A 73 9.11 14.89 0.65
C ILE A 73 7.66 14.96 1.09
N ALA A 74 7.38 15.73 2.14
CA ALA A 74 6.02 16.08 2.52
C ALA A 74 5.98 17.51 3.06
N CYS A 75 4.79 18.11 3.04
CA CYS A 75 4.54 19.41 3.63
C CYS A 75 3.09 19.55 4.12
N THR A 76 2.86 20.53 5.00
CA THR A 76 1.52 20.89 5.46
C THR A 76 1.12 22.23 4.85
N HIS A 77 0.03 22.25 4.10
CA HIS A 77 -0.54 23.46 3.53
C HIS A 77 -1.25 24.28 4.64
N PRO A 78 -1.34 25.62 4.54
CA PRO A 78 -1.96 26.45 5.58
C PRO A 78 -3.42 26.13 5.92
N ASP A 79 -4.16 25.46 5.05
CA ASP A 79 -5.53 24.97 5.34
C ASP A 79 -5.56 23.70 6.21
N GLY A 80 -4.39 23.16 6.58
CA GLY A 80 -4.25 21.95 7.40
C GLY A 80 -4.16 20.65 6.59
N SER A 81 -4.30 20.69 5.26
CA SER A 81 -4.07 19.52 4.41
C SER A 81 -2.57 19.22 4.26
N HIS A 82 -2.27 17.98 3.88
CA HIS A 82 -0.91 17.49 3.71
C HIS A 82 -0.67 17.02 2.29
N TRP A 83 0.51 17.32 1.77
CA TRP A 83 1.00 16.81 0.49
C TRP A 83 2.22 15.95 0.72
N ALA A 84 2.32 14.82 0.02
CA ALA A 84 3.49 13.96 0.12
C ALA A 84 3.87 13.33 -1.23
N LEU A 85 5.16 13.08 -1.40
CA LEU A 85 5.71 12.19 -2.39
C LEU A 85 6.34 11.00 -1.69
N GLN A 86 5.94 9.81 -2.11
CA GLN A 86 6.52 8.53 -1.69
C GLN A 86 7.18 7.84 -2.88
N SER A 87 8.22 7.03 -2.64
CA SER A 87 8.86 6.25 -3.69
C SER A 87 9.20 4.84 -3.28
N TRP A 88 8.64 3.88 -4.02
CA TRP A 88 8.87 2.45 -3.81
C TRP A 88 8.62 1.63 -5.08
N GLN A 89 9.14 0.40 -5.10
CA GLN A 89 9.03 -0.53 -6.23
C GLN A 89 7.79 -1.42 -6.09
N ARG A 90 6.67 -0.94 -6.61
CA ARG A 90 5.41 -1.68 -6.55
C ARG A 90 5.37 -2.87 -7.51
N MET A 91 5.91 -2.73 -8.73
CA MET A 91 5.73 -3.69 -9.82
C MET A 91 6.70 -4.88 -9.82
N LEU A 92 7.40 -5.12 -8.71
CA LEU A 92 8.31 -6.27 -8.59
C LEU A 92 7.55 -7.58 -8.88
N PRO A 93 8.15 -8.52 -9.63
CA PRO A 93 7.60 -9.85 -9.83
C PRO A 93 7.39 -10.59 -8.51
N ASN A 94 6.34 -11.40 -8.43
CA ASN A 94 6.08 -12.25 -7.26
C ASN A 94 7.10 -13.40 -7.15
N TYR A 95 7.17 -14.02 -5.98
CA TYR A 95 7.97 -15.20 -5.69
C TYR A 95 9.47 -15.05 -5.97
N GLY A 96 10.03 -13.90 -5.61
CA GLY A 96 11.46 -13.64 -5.67
C GLY A 96 12.05 -13.53 -7.08
N HIS A 97 11.21 -13.50 -8.12
CA HIS A 97 11.67 -13.36 -9.51
C HIS A 97 12.37 -12.03 -9.74
N ASP A 98 13.43 -12.07 -10.55
CA ASP A 98 14.19 -10.87 -10.88
C ASP A 98 13.34 -9.86 -11.65
N ALA A 99 13.43 -8.60 -11.22
CA ALA A 99 12.75 -7.49 -11.86
C ALA A 99 13.62 -6.90 -12.97
N SER A 100 13.01 -6.58 -14.11
CA SER A 100 13.64 -5.84 -15.20
C SER A 100 12.63 -4.89 -15.86
N GLY A 101 13.16 -3.88 -16.57
CA GLY A 101 12.35 -2.86 -17.24
C GLY A 101 11.32 -2.22 -16.31
N ASP A 102 10.08 -2.13 -16.77
CA ASP A 102 8.95 -1.51 -16.06
C ASP A 102 8.62 -2.17 -14.71
N ARG A 103 9.08 -3.41 -14.47
CA ARG A 103 8.86 -4.09 -13.19
C ARG A 103 9.86 -3.72 -12.11
N ALA A 104 11.00 -3.15 -12.51
CA ALA A 104 12.07 -2.73 -11.60
C ALA A 104 12.01 -1.23 -11.25
N VAL A 105 11.03 -0.49 -11.77
CA VAL A 105 10.97 0.96 -11.58
C VAL A 105 10.59 1.34 -10.16
N TRP A 106 11.23 2.40 -9.68
CA TRP A 106 10.80 3.11 -8.49
C TRP A 106 9.72 4.10 -8.91
N GLU A 107 8.48 3.87 -8.46
CA GLU A 107 7.37 4.78 -8.72
C GLU A 107 7.52 6.02 -7.85
N LEU A 108 7.14 7.18 -8.36
CA LEU A 108 6.93 8.38 -7.55
C LEU A 108 5.42 8.56 -7.38
N ARG A 109 4.97 8.57 -6.14
CA ARG A 109 3.55 8.50 -5.79
C ARG A 109 3.16 9.74 -5.01
N LEU A 110 2.17 10.46 -5.55
CA LEU A 110 1.69 11.71 -5.00
C LEU A 110 0.45 11.45 -4.13
N SER A 111 0.39 12.13 -3.00
CA SER A 111 -0.74 12.07 -2.08
C SER A 111 -1.12 13.46 -1.57
N HIS A 112 -2.43 13.64 -1.33
CA HIS A 112 -3.02 14.84 -0.75
C HIS A 112 -4.20 14.45 0.14
N TRP A 113 -4.14 14.79 1.42
CA TRP A 113 -5.15 14.37 2.40
C TRP A 113 -5.29 15.34 3.56
N THR A 114 -6.37 15.19 4.31
CA THR A 114 -6.64 15.87 5.58
C THR A 114 -6.90 14.85 6.68
N GLY A 115 -6.31 15.07 7.86
CA GLY A 115 -6.45 14.18 9.00
C GLY A 115 -5.72 12.85 8.81
N ASP A 116 -6.41 11.75 9.12
CA ASP A 116 -5.82 10.42 9.21
C ASP A 116 -5.48 9.79 7.85
N VAL A 117 -4.52 8.87 7.86
CA VAL A 117 -4.17 8.01 6.73
C VAL A 117 -4.86 6.65 6.86
N GLY A 118 -4.75 5.80 5.83
CA GLY A 118 -5.24 4.42 5.92
C GLY A 118 -4.55 3.64 7.03
N VAL A 119 -5.25 2.69 7.64
CA VAL A 119 -4.74 1.84 8.71
C VAL A 119 -4.61 0.42 8.18
N LEU A 120 -3.36 -0.03 8.05
CA LEU A 120 -3.01 -1.39 7.67
C LEU A 120 -2.62 -2.17 8.92
N GLU A 121 -3.50 -3.09 9.33
CA GLU A 121 -3.27 -3.96 10.46
C GLU A 121 -2.98 -5.36 9.93
N ILE A 122 -1.86 -5.95 10.36
CA ILE A 122 -1.46 -7.30 9.99
C ILE A 122 -0.95 -8.03 11.22
N TRP A 123 -1.37 -9.29 11.31
CA TRP A 123 -0.90 -10.27 12.26
C TRP A 123 -0.31 -11.46 11.52
N THR A 124 0.50 -12.23 12.24
CA THR A 124 1.14 -13.44 11.72
C THR A 124 0.86 -14.61 12.64
N ASP A 125 0.61 -15.77 12.04
CA ASP A 125 0.37 -17.06 12.68
C ASP A 125 0.74 -18.17 11.70
N TRP A 126 0.08 -19.33 11.77
CA TRP A 126 0.34 -20.43 10.86
C TRP A 126 -0.93 -20.87 10.12
N ALA A 127 -0.76 -21.43 8.93
CA ALA A 127 -1.82 -22.06 8.16
C ALA A 127 -1.57 -23.56 8.02
N TYR A 128 -2.63 -24.30 7.71
CA TYR A 128 -2.62 -25.74 7.45
C TYR A 128 -2.09 -26.55 8.65
N ARG A 129 -2.55 -26.21 9.86
CA ARG A 129 -2.15 -26.84 11.13
C ARG A 129 -0.65 -26.70 11.39
N GLY A 130 -0.16 -25.47 11.38
CA GLY A 130 1.24 -25.17 11.71
C GLY A 130 2.27 -25.37 10.61
N ARG A 131 1.85 -25.78 9.39
CA ARG A 131 2.78 -26.16 8.32
C ARG A 131 3.40 -24.97 7.59
N PHE A 132 2.67 -23.87 7.47
CA PHE A 132 3.11 -22.71 6.72
C PHE A 132 2.92 -21.46 7.55
N ASP A 133 3.80 -20.48 7.37
CA ASP A 133 3.57 -19.14 7.91
C ASP A 133 2.30 -18.57 7.26
N HIS A 134 1.59 -17.74 8.00
CA HIS A 134 0.39 -17.09 7.54
C HIS A 134 0.37 -15.64 8.00
N LEU A 135 -0.15 -14.77 7.14
CA LEU A 135 -0.41 -13.37 7.45
C LEU A 135 -1.90 -13.11 7.21
N TRP A 136 -2.48 -12.29 8.05
CA TRP A 136 -3.88 -11.90 7.89
C TRP A 136 -4.10 -10.53 8.50
N GLY A 137 -5.16 -9.87 8.10
CA GLY A 137 -5.38 -8.51 8.54
C GLY A 137 -6.51 -7.82 7.84
N ARG A 138 -6.51 -6.49 7.96
CA ARG A 138 -7.46 -5.62 7.29
C ARG A 138 -6.82 -4.29 6.93
N PHE A 139 -7.30 -3.70 5.85
CA PHE A 139 -6.96 -2.34 5.47
C PHE A 139 -8.20 -1.47 5.53
N THR A 140 -8.15 -0.43 6.36
CA THR A 140 -9.28 0.47 6.58
C THR A 140 -8.91 1.92 6.37
N TYR A 141 -9.92 2.75 6.12
CA TYR A 141 -9.79 4.20 6.09
C TYR A 141 -11.05 4.81 6.68
N ARG A 142 -10.89 5.67 7.70
CA ARG A 142 -11.99 6.25 8.48
C ARG A 142 -12.98 5.18 9.00
N GLY A 143 -12.43 4.07 9.48
CA GLY A 143 -13.19 2.93 10.02
C GLY A 143 -13.89 2.05 8.98
N GLN A 144 -13.77 2.34 7.68
CA GLN A 144 -14.38 1.55 6.61
C GLN A 144 -13.34 0.68 5.90
N GLY A 145 -13.75 -0.52 5.48
CA GLY A 145 -12.91 -1.39 4.67
C GLY A 145 -12.52 -0.73 3.35
N VAL A 146 -11.25 -0.87 2.97
CA VAL A 146 -10.79 -0.46 1.64
C VAL A 146 -10.79 -1.69 0.74
N TYR A 147 -11.68 -1.72 -0.26
CA TYR A 147 -11.84 -2.85 -1.17
C TYR A 147 -12.39 -2.39 -2.53
N GLY A 148 -12.21 -3.24 -3.55
CA GLY A 148 -12.75 -3.03 -4.90
C GLY A 148 -13.91 -3.97 -5.22
N PHE A 149 -14.43 -3.84 -6.43
CA PHE A 149 -15.60 -4.54 -6.94
C PHE A 149 -15.33 -5.35 -8.22
N SER A 150 -14.18 -5.12 -8.88
CA SER A 150 -13.81 -5.78 -10.13
C SER A 150 -12.30 -5.99 -10.23
N TRP A 151 -11.90 -7.17 -10.69
CA TRP A 151 -10.49 -7.55 -10.85
C TRP A 151 -10.31 -8.60 -11.95
N THR A 152 -9.11 -8.69 -12.50
CA THR A 152 -8.74 -9.78 -13.42
C THR A 152 -8.59 -11.10 -12.67
N ARG A 153 -8.58 -12.24 -13.39
CA ARG A 153 -8.26 -13.56 -12.80
C ARG A 153 -6.90 -13.63 -12.08
N ARG A 154 -6.00 -12.67 -12.34
CA ARG A 154 -4.67 -12.56 -11.71
C ARG A 154 -4.65 -11.60 -10.51
N GLY A 155 -5.82 -11.12 -10.05
CA GLY A 155 -5.91 -10.24 -8.88
C GLY A 155 -5.51 -8.79 -9.14
N VAL A 156 -5.50 -8.35 -10.41
CA VAL A 156 -5.27 -6.94 -10.77
C VAL A 156 -6.59 -6.16 -10.68
N PRO A 157 -6.70 -5.09 -9.88
CA PRO A 157 -7.88 -4.24 -9.84
C PRO A 157 -8.26 -3.71 -11.22
N LEU A 158 -9.56 -3.73 -11.53
CA LEU A 158 -10.13 -3.15 -12.76
C LEU A 158 -10.98 -1.92 -12.48
N ASP A 159 -11.11 -1.53 -11.21
CA ASP A 159 -11.83 -0.34 -10.77
C ASP A 159 -10.89 0.62 -10.03
N THR A 160 -11.47 1.73 -9.56
CA THR A 160 -10.71 2.82 -8.92
C THR A 160 -10.55 2.66 -7.41
N TYR A 161 -11.17 1.65 -6.81
CA TYR A 161 -11.17 1.37 -5.36
C TYR A 161 -10.28 0.21 -4.95
N GLY A 162 -10.17 -0.84 -5.76
CA GLY A 162 -9.40 -2.04 -5.43
C GLY A 162 -7.95 -1.72 -5.10
N ARG A 163 -7.41 -2.39 -4.09
CA ARG A 163 -6.03 -2.25 -3.64
C ARG A 163 -5.39 -3.61 -3.49
N ASN A 164 -4.15 -3.72 -3.97
CA ASN A 164 -3.30 -4.84 -3.65
C ASN A 164 -2.48 -4.54 -2.38
N VAL A 165 -2.39 -5.54 -1.52
CA VAL A 165 -1.40 -5.65 -0.45
C VAL A 165 -0.18 -6.32 -1.04
N PHE A 166 0.95 -5.62 -1.07
CA PHE A 166 2.21 -6.12 -1.61
C PHE A 166 3.10 -6.58 -0.46
N VAL A 167 3.37 -7.87 -0.38
CA VAL A 167 4.13 -8.48 0.70
C VAL A 167 5.55 -8.75 0.23
N ASP A 168 6.52 -8.22 0.97
CA ASP A 168 7.92 -8.55 0.82
C ASP A 168 8.40 -9.34 2.04
N THR A 169 9.38 -10.20 1.81
CA THR A 169 10.00 -11.08 2.80
C THR A 169 11.49 -10.77 2.90
N LEU A 170 12.02 -10.73 4.12
CA LEU A 170 13.41 -10.43 4.41
C LEU A 170 14.22 -11.72 4.62
N ASP A 171 15.33 -11.85 3.89
CA ASP A 171 16.30 -12.96 4.02
C ASP A 171 15.62 -14.33 3.96
N SER A 172 15.02 -14.62 2.80
CA SER A 172 14.24 -15.84 2.57
C SER A 172 14.94 -16.79 1.58
N SER A 173 14.24 -17.85 1.19
CA SER A 173 14.64 -18.74 0.10
C SER A 173 14.86 -18.03 -1.25
N TYR A 174 14.39 -16.79 -1.41
CA TYR A 174 14.64 -15.95 -2.59
C TYR A 174 15.98 -15.22 -2.56
N GLY A 175 16.75 -15.35 -1.48
CA GLY A 175 18.04 -14.71 -1.28
C GLY A 175 18.00 -13.60 -0.23
N GLY A 176 19.16 -12.96 -0.03
CA GLY A 176 19.34 -11.89 0.97
C GLY A 176 18.59 -10.60 0.63
N GLY A 177 18.25 -9.86 1.68
CA GLY A 177 17.52 -8.61 1.61
C GLY A 177 16.00 -8.80 1.43
N TRP A 178 15.31 -7.69 1.17
CA TRP A 178 13.87 -7.69 0.91
C TRP A 178 13.56 -8.19 -0.50
N ARG A 179 12.71 -9.20 -0.61
CA ARG A 179 12.24 -9.78 -1.87
C ARG A 179 10.72 -9.84 -1.90
N ARG A 180 10.11 -9.60 -3.07
CA ARG A 180 8.65 -9.70 -3.24
C ARG A 180 8.20 -11.15 -3.08
N GLU A 181 7.31 -11.40 -2.13
CA GLU A 181 6.60 -12.67 -2.00
C GLU A 181 5.41 -12.69 -2.95
N ASN A 182 4.44 -11.80 -2.74
CA ASN A 182 3.23 -11.80 -3.53
C ASN A 182 2.49 -10.46 -3.41
N SER A 183 1.40 -10.32 -4.18
CA SER A 183 0.43 -9.26 -4.04
C SER A 183 -0.99 -9.80 -4.19
N PHE A 184 -1.91 -9.41 -3.31
CA PHE A 184 -3.29 -9.90 -3.31
C PHE A 184 -4.27 -8.79 -2.94
N LEU A 185 -5.55 -8.97 -3.27
CA LEU A 185 -6.58 -7.97 -3.03
C LEU A 185 -7.08 -8.02 -1.59
N THR A 186 -7.53 -6.87 -1.11
CA THR A 186 -8.42 -6.81 0.06
C THR A 186 -9.84 -7.23 -0.31
N HIS A 187 -10.58 -7.74 0.65
CA HIS A 187 -11.90 -8.35 0.45
C HIS A 187 -13.05 -7.42 0.84
N GLU A 188 -14.13 -7.46 0.06
CA GLU A 188 -15.41 -6.83 0.40
C GLU A 188 -16.11 -7.59 1.55
N PRO A 189 -16.73 -6.88 2.52
CA PRO A 189 -16.79 -5.42 2.70
C PRO A 189 -15.80 -4.88 3.75
N SER A 190 -15.08 -5.75 4.45
CA SER A 190 -14.29 -5.36 5.63
C SER A 190 -12.90 -4.79 5.28
N GLY A 191 -12.44 -4.95 4.04
CA GLY A 191 -11.05 -4.70 3.67
C GLY A 191 -10.10 -5.78 4.21
N ALA A 192 -10.65 -6.92 4.67
CA ALA A 192 -9.92 -8.08 5.15
C ALA A 192 -9.00 -8.69 4.09
N PHE A 193 -7.99 -9.42 4.53
CA PHE A 193 -7.18 -10.29 3.68
C PHE A 193 -6.48 -11.35 4.52
N CYS A 194 -6.00 -12.36 3.83
CA CYS A 194 -5.20 -13.45 4.39
C CYS A 194 -4.30 -14.01 3.30
N TYR A 195 -3.13 -14.47 3.68
CA TYR A 195 -2.16 -15.08 2.78
C TYR A 195 -1.32 -16.12 3.50
N GLY A 196 -1.37 -17.35 3.00
CA GLY A 196 -0.52 -18.44 3.45
C GLY A 196 0.74 -18.52 2.61
N PHE A 197 1.89 -18.61 3.27
CA PHE A 197 3.19 -18.93 2.66
C PHE A 197 3.26 -20.43 2.35
N CYS A 198 2.34 -20.92 1.52
CA CYS A 198 2.32 -22.27 0.97
C CYS A 198 2.70 -22.27 -0.52
N PRO A 199 3.09 -23.41 -1.12
CA PRO A 199 3.48 -23.43 -2.51
C PRO A 199 2.35 -23.06 -3.48
N HIS A 200 2.50 -21.96 -4.19
CA HIS A 200 1.59 -21.49 -5.26
C HIS A 200 2.19 -21.74 -6.65
N GLY A 201 2.69 -22.97 -6.87
CA GLY A 201 3.48 -23.35 -8.06
C GLY A 201 4.97 -23.02 -7.95
N ARG A 202 5.41 -22.39 -6.86
CA ARG A 202 6.81 -22.21 -6.44
C ARG A 202 6.93 -22.33 -4.92
N PRO A 203 8.11 -22.68 -4.38
CA PRO A 203 8.35 -22.63 -2.94
C PRO A 203 8.08 -21.23 -2.38
N PRO A 204 7.44 -21.12 -1.22
CA PRO A 204 7.18 -19.83 -0.58
C PRO A 204 8.47 -19.20 -0.03
N GLY A 205 8.48 -17.88 0.04
CA GLY A 205 9.58 -17.08 0.54
C GLY A 205 9.52 -16.88 2.04
N LYS A 206 9.46 -17.94 2.84
CA LYS A 206 9.52 -17.81 4.31
C LYS A 206 10.81 -17.11 4.69
N GLY A 207 10.70 -15.95 5.34
CA GLY A 207 11.82 -15.11 5.74
C GLY A 207 11.86 -14.87 7.23
N ARG A 208 12.78 -14.01 7.67
CA ARG A 208 12.90 -13.62 9.08
C ARG A 208 11.86 -12.59 9.49
N ARG A 209 11.45 -11.74 8.55
CA ARG A 209 10.51 -10.63 8.73
C ARG A 209 9.69 -10.45 7.47
N TYR A 210 8.52 -9.86 7.65
CA TYR A 210 7.63 -9.50 6.56
C TYR A 210 7.37 -8.01 6.61
N ARG A 211 7.21 -7.40 5.44
CA ARG A 211 6.61 -6.08 5.32
C ARG A 211 5.51 -6.14 4.28
N ALA A 212 4.47 -5.34 4.47
CA ALA A 212 3.40 -5.19 3.52
C ALA A 212 3.23 -3.71 3.22
N THR A 213 3.17 -3.34 1.94
CA THR A 213 2.83 -1.98 1.51
C THR A 213 1.55 -2.00 0.70
N VAL A 214 0.67 -1.03 0.96
CA VAL A 214 -0.60 -0.87 0.25
C VAL A 214 -0.69 0.56 -0.27
N ILE A 215 -1.20 0.70 -1.49
CA ILE A 215 -1.56 2.01 -2.04
C ILE A 215 -2.72 2.61 -1.23
N GLY A 216 -2.58 3.85 -0.78
CA GLY A 216 -3.67 4.57 -0.11
C GLY A 216 -4.97 4.59 -0.93
N PRO A 217 -6.16 4.53 -0.30
CA PRO A 217 -7.41 4.75 -1.02
C PRO A 217 -7.43 6.17 -1.61
N GLY A 218 -8.06 6.33 -2.78
CA GLY A 218 -8.09 7.62 -3.49
C GLY A 218 -6.71 8.22 -3.71
N VAL A 219 -6.52 9.43 -3.19
CA VAL A 219 -5.25 10.17 -3.26
C VAL A 219 -4.54 10.25 -1.91
N THR A 220 -4.87 9.38 -0.96
CA THR A 220 -4.20 9.32 0.35
C THR A 220 -2.82 8.64 0.27
N PRO A 221 -1.96 8.78 1.30
CA PRO A 221 -0.64 8.15 1.33
C PRO A 221 -0.66 6.62 1.24
N ASP A 222 0.38 6.08 0.63
CA ASP A 222 0.70 4.67 0.78
C ASP A 222 1.09 4.38 2.24
N VAL A 223 0.73 3.20 2.72
CA VAL A 223 1.02 2.78 4.10
C VAL A 223 1.77 1.47 4.11
N MET A 224 2.58 1.28 5.14
CA MET A 224 3.44 0.12 5.29
C MET A 224 3.33 -0.43 6.71
N TRP A 225 3.25 -1.76 6.78
CA TRP A 225 3.39 -2.53 7.99
C TRP A 225 4.65 -3.39 7.91
N GLU A 226 5.33 -3.59 9.03
CA GLU A 226 6.48 -4.48 9.14
C GLU A 226 6.40 -5.28 10.44
N GLY A 227 6.66 -6.59 10.36
CA GLY A 227 6.57 -7.50 11.51
C GLY A 227 7.53 -8.68 11.40
N ALA A 228 7.72 -9.38 12.51
CA ALA A 228 8.49 -10.63 12.52
C ALA A 228 7.71 -11.76 11.84
N ALA A 229 8.43 -12.75 11.32
CA ALA A 229 7.81 -14.03 11.01
C ALA A 229 7.29 -14.70 12.30
N PRO A 230 6.24 -15.55 12.23
CA PRO A 230 5.63 -16.18 13.41
C PRO A 230 6.59 -17.11 14.15
N GLY A 231 7.61 -17.63 13.47
CA GLY A 231 8.62 -18.53 14.05
C GLY A 231 8.23 -20.01 14.01
N PRO A 232 8.79 -20.85 14.90
CA PRO A 232 8.36 -22.23 15.08
C PRO A 232 6.90 -22.30 15.55
N TYR A 233 6.17 -23.32 15.09
CA TYR A 233 4.76 -23.49 15.44
C TYR A 233 4.52 -23.51 16.95
N ASP A 234 3.51 -22.76 17.39
CA ASP A 234 3.03 -22.69 18.76
C ASP A 234 1.51 -22.80 18.74
N GLN A 235 0.99 -23.90 19.29
CA GLN A 235 -0.45 -24.20 19.27
C GLN A 235 -1.27 -23.15 20.02
N GLY A 236 -0.79 -22.66 21.17
CA GLY A 236 -1.54 -21.68 21.96
C GLY A 236 -1.65 -20.33 21.26
N ARG A 237 -0.56 -19.90 20.60
CA ARG A 237 -0.58 -18.68 19.76
C ARG A 237 -1.47 -18.86 18.53
N ASP A 238 -1.44 -20.03 17.89
CA ASP A 238 -2.28 -20.35 16.74
C ASP A 238 -3.77 -20.31 17.13
N GLU A 239 -4.15 -20.92 18.25
CA GLU A 239 -5.53 -20.89 18.75
C GLU A 239 -6.00 -19.47 19.09
N ALA A 240 -5.15 -18.65 19.71
CA ALA A 240 -5.45 -17.25 19.99
C ALA A 240 -5.61 -16.43 18.69
N ALA A 241 -4.72 -16.64 17.71
CA ALA A 241 -4.83 -16.01 16.40
C ALA A 241 -6.10 -16.44 15.64
N ASN A 242 -6.46 -17.73 15.70
CA ASN A 242 -7.69 -18.26 15.10
C ASN A 242 -8.94 -17.64 15.72
N ALA A 243 -8.95 -17.42 17.04
CA ALA A 243 -10.06 -16.72 17.71
C ALA A 243 -10.18 -15.26 17.25
N GLU A 244 -9.06 -14.55 17.14
CA GLU A 244 -9.02 -13.16 16.69
C GLU A 244 -9.40 -13.02 15.21
N GLN A 245 -8.97 -13.96 14.35
CA GLN A 245 -9.40 -14.07 12.96
C GLN A 245 -10.89 -14.27 12.83
N ARG A 246 -11.49 -15.17 13.63
CA ARG A 246 -12.95 -15.41 13.60
C ARG A 246 -13.74 -14.13 13.94
N ARG A 247 -13.18 -13.27 14.78
CA ARG A 247 -13.76 -11.97 15.14
C ARG A 247 -13.57 -10.93 14.03
N LEU A 248 -12.34 -10.74 13.56
CA LEU A 248 -12.00 -9.67 12.60
C LEU A 248 -12.42 -9.97 11.17
N LEU A 249 -12.37 -11.23 10.77
CA LEU A 249 -12.70 -11.72 9.42
C LEU A 249 -14.10 -12.35 9.36
N ALA A 250 -14.94 -12.06 10.36
CA ALA A 250 -16.30 -12.59 10.43
C ALA A 250 -17.07 -12.35 9.12
N GLY A 251 -17.60 -13.42 8.53
CA GLY A 251 -18.33 -13.37 7.26
C GLY A 251 -17.47 -13.40 6.00
N ASP A 252 -16.14 -13.38 6.10
CA ASP A 252 -15.24 -13.50 4.95
C ASP A 252 -14.88 -14.96 4.66
N GLY A 253 -15.69 -15.62 3.82
CA GLY A 253 -15.48 -17.03 3.45
C GLY A 253 -14.23 -17.30 2.61
N ARG A 254 -13.50 -16.26 2.17
CA ARG A 254 -12.27 -16.39 1.38
C ARG A 254 -11.07 -16.72 2.25
N CYS A 255 -11.08 -16.30 3.51
CA CYS A 255 -10.05 -16.64 4.47
C CYS A 255 -10.39 -17.96 5.17
N LYS A 256 -9.48 -18.92 5.04
CA LYS A 256 -9.60 -20.24 5.69
C LYS A 256 -8.77 -20.21 6.97
N ILE A 257 -9.49 -20.08 8.07
CA ILE A 257 -8.94 -20.14 9.43
C ILE A 257 -8.67 -21.60 9.78
N ASN A 258 -7.60 -21.88 10.53
CA ASN A 258 -7.29 -23.23 11.02
C ASN A 258 -8.34 -23.74 12.01
#